data_AF-A0A970JGH1-F1
#
_entry.id   AF-A0A970JGH1-F1
#
_cell.length_a   1.000
_cell.length_b   1.000
_cell.length_c   1.000
_cell.angle_alpha   90.00
_cell.angle_beta   90.00
_cell.angle_gamma   90.00
#
_symmetry.space_group_name_H-M   'P 1'
#
loop_
_entity.id
_entity.type
_entity.pdbx_description
1 polymer ?
#
loop_
_entity_poly.entity_id
_entity_poly.type
_entity_poly.pdbx_seq_one_letter_code
_entity_poly.pdbx_strand_id
1 'polypeptide(L)'
;MKKFLGFVLVAVLVLGLVATSAFAADLKVGKAEWAAHGTKCFTIAFVVLEGDTIVRAIIDEYQFLPKAEVTGVPNSEIENGLAADFANPDRVLASKRLNSDYYSNNMAKAGSTVSILDNFTAIENYVVGKTVAELESILNSNSKEAMVDAVTGATLVDTDGYLWAILAAAKNAN
;
A
#
# COMPACT_ATOMS: atom_id res chain seq x y z
N MET A 1 -10.08 2.55 -57.58
CA MET A 1 -8.85 2.59 -56.74
C MET A 1 -8.99 3.55 -55.55
N LYS A 2 -9.23 4.86 -55.72
CA LYS A 2 -9.34 5.81 -54.59
C LYS A 2 -10.42 5.48 -53.54
N LYS A 3 -11.61 5.02 -53.98
CA LYS A 3 -12.71 4.61 -53.07
C LYS A 3 -12.42 3.30 -52.31
N PHE A 4 -11.63 2.41 -52.90
CA PHE A 4 -11.21 1.14 -52.27
C PHE A 4 -10.12 1.39 -51.22
N LEU A 5 -9.19 2.30 -51.51
CA LEU A 5 -8.15 2.73 -50.59
C LEU A 5 -8.70 3.44 -49.35
N GLY A 6 -9.75 4.25 -49.51
CA GLY A 6 -10.44 4.89 -48.39
C GLY A 6 -11.16 3.89 -47.47
N PHE A 7 -11.78 2.85 -48.02
CA PHE A 7 -12.42 1.80 -47.24
C PHE A 7 -11.43 0.95 -46.45
N VAL A 8 -10.28 0.61 -47.04
CA VAL A 8 -9.20 -0.11 -46.35
C VAL A 8 -8.62 0.73 -45.22
N LEU A 9 -8.42 2.02 -45.43
CA LEU A 9 -7.89 2.91 -44.39
C LEU A 9 -8.86 3.06 -43.20
N VAL A 10 -10.16 3.19 -43.47
CA VAL A 10 -11.19 3.24 -42.42
C VAL A 10 -11.30 1.90 -41.67
N ALA A 11 -11.23 0.77 -42.37
CA ALA A 11 -11.24 -0.55 -41.73
C ALA A 11 -10.01 -0.77 -40.82
N VAL A 12 -8.82 -0.32 -41.23
CA VAL A 12 -7.59 -0.41 -40.43
C VAL A 12 -7.65 0.51 -39.21
N LEU A 13 -8.19 1.73 -39.36
CA LEU A 13 -8.40 2.65 -38.23
C LEU A 13 -9.42 2.11 -37.22
N VAL A 14 -10.52 1.53 -37.70
CA VAL A 14 -11.55 0.93 -36.84
C VAL A 14 -11.06 -0.35 -36.18
N LEU A 15 -10.34 -1.23 -36.88
CA LEU A 15 -9.70 -2.39 -36.25
C LEU A 15 -8.64 -1.97 -35.23
N GLY A 16 -7.84 -0.94 -35.53
CA GLY A 16 -6.84 -0.40 -34.61
C GLY A 16 -7.46 0.16 -33.33
N LEU A 17 -8.62 0.83 -33.42
CA LEU A 17 -9.35 1.35 -32.26
C LEU A 17 -10.06 0.26 -31.44
N VAL A 18 -10.48 -0.84 -32.06
CA VAL A 18 -11.17 -1.95 -31.38
C VAL A 18 -10.17 -2.96 -30.80
N ALA A 19 -8.99 -3.10 -31.39
CA ALA A 19 -7.93 -3.95 -30.86
C ALA A 19 -7.33 -3.39 -29.56
N THR A 20 -7.21 -2.07 -29.41
CA THR A 20 -6.58 -1.47 -28.22
C THR A 20 -7.38 -1.64 -26.94
N SER A 21 -8.72 -1.73 -27.02
CA SER A 21 -9.57 -2.01 -25.85
C SER A 21 -9.63 -3.50 -25.48
N ALA A 22 -9.23 -4.40 -26.38
CA ALA A 22 -9.21 -5.85 -26.16
C ALA A 22 -7.92 -6.36 -25.47
N PHE A 23 -6.92 -5.48 -25.25
CA PHE A 23 -5.66 -5.79 -24.56
C PHE A 23 -5.47 -5.03 -23.24
N ALA A 24 -6.53 -4.42 -22.69
CA ALA A 24 -6.45 -3.88 -21.34
C ALA A 24 -6.27 -5.04 -20.37
N ALA A 25 -5.18 -5.02 -19.61
CA ALA A 25 -4.91 -6.05 -18.63
C ALA A 25 -5.97 -6.05 -17.53
N ASP A 26 -6.43 -7.23 -17.14
CA ASP A 26 -7.37 -7.39 -16.03
C ASP A 26 -6.63 -7.12 -14.72
N LEU A 27 -6.97 -6.00 -14.08
CA LEU A 27 -6.36 -5.57 -12.83
C LEU A 27 -7.27 -5.94 -11.67
N LYS A 28 -6.72 -6.69 -10.71
CA LYS A 28 -7.42 -7.06 -9.48
C LYS A 28 -6.90 -6.24 -8.32
N VAL A 29 -7.80 -5.87 -7.40
CA VAL A 29 -7.43 -5.07 -6.24
C VAL A 29 -7.74 -5.85 -4.97
N GLY A 30 -6.73 -5.98 -4.12
CA GLY A 30 -6.84 -6.61 -2.82
C GLY A 30 -6.64 -5.62 -1.68
N LYS A 31 -7.29 -5.89 -0.55
CA LYS A 31 -7.12 -5.14 0.71
C LYS A 31 -6.94 -6.12 1.87
N ALA A 32 -6.07 -5.79 2.81
CA ALA A 32 -6.01 -6.44 4.11
C ALA A 32 -5.81 -5.42 5.25
N GLU A 33 -6.43 -5.71 6.39
CA GLU A 33 -6.06 -5.14 7.68
C GLU A 33 -5.17 -6.16 8.40
N TRP A 34 -4.07 -5.70 9.00
CA TRP A 34 -3.05 -6.58 9.55
C TRP A 34 -2.38 -5.99 10.79
N ALA A 35 -1.92 -6.86 11.69
CA ALA A 35 -1.14 -6.48 12.85
C ALA A 35 0.36 -6.57 12.55
N ALA A 36 0.86 -5.71 11.66
CA ALA A 36 2.27 -5.76 11.25
C ALA A 36 3.22 -5.29 12.36
N HIS A 37 2.81 -4.29 13.14
CA HIS A 37 3.66 -3.64 14.14
C HIS A 37 2.94 -3.51 15.49
N GLY A 38 3.46 -4.21 16.50
CA GLY A 38 2.99 -4.11 17.89
C GLY A 38 1.47 -4.31 18.05
N THR A 39 0.90 -3.68 19.08
CA THR A 39 -0.53 -3.80 19.45
C THR A 39 -1.24 -2.46 19.61
N LYS A 40 -0.56 -1.35 19.30
CA LYS A 40 -1.08 0.02 19.46
C LYS A 40 -1.53 0.65 18.14
N CYS A 41 -1.45 -0.11 17.06
CA CYS A 41 -1.77 0.30 15.71
C CYS A 41 -2.17 -0.91 14.88
N PHE A 42 -2.69 -0.65 13.69
CA PHE A 42 -2.95 -1.67 12.68
C PHE A 42 -2.59 -1.13 11.30
N THR A 43 -2.14 -2.02 10.44
CA THR A 43 -1.78 -1.73 9.06
C THR A 43 -2.98 -1.96 8.16
N ILE A 44 -3.14 -1.09 7.17
CA ILE A 44 -3.98 -1.35 6.00
C ILE A 44 -3.04 -1.48 4.80
N ALA A 45 -3.13 -2.60 4.09
CA ALA A 45 -2.42 -2.83 2.85
C ALA A 45 -3.42 -2.91 1.69
N PHE A 46 -3.09 -2.26 0.58
CA PHE A 46 -3.75 -2.48 -0.71
C PHE A 46 -2.74 -2.97 -1.74
N VAL A 47 -3.17 -3.88 -2.60
CA VAL A 47 -2.36 -4.44 -3.68
C VAL A 47 -3.15 -4.40 -4.97
N VAL A 48 -2.48 -4.08 -6.07
CA VAL A 48 -3.00 -4.23 -7.42
C VAL A 48 -2.21 -5.35 -8.10
N LEU A 49 -2.93 -6.33 -8.64
CA LEU A 49 -2.37 -7.43 -9.41
C LEU A 49 -2.71 -7.28 -10.89
N GLU A 50 -1.73 -7.58 -11.74
CA GLU A 50 -1.94 -7.91 -13.16
C GLU A 50 -1.67 -9.40 -13.31
N GLY A 51 -2.72 -10.19 -13.56
CA GLY A 51 -2.63 -11.64 -13.40
C GLY A 51 -2.29 -12.03 -11.97
N ASP A 52 -1.12 -12.63 -11.74
CA ASP A 52 -0.58 -13.00 -10.42
C ASP A 52 0.57 -12.09 -9.96
N THR A 53 0.93 -11.09 -10.76
CA THR A 53 2.07 -10.20 -10.52
C THR A 53 1.62 -8.93 -9.82
N ILE A 54 2.34 -8.55 -8.75
CA ILE A 54 2.12 -7.30 -8.03
C ILE A 54 2.62 -6.14 -8.87
N VAL A 55 1.70 -5.31 -9.37
CA VAL A 55 2.05 -4.08 -10.11
C VAL A 55 2.04 -2.85 -9.22
N ARG A 56 1.36 -2.92 -8.06
CA ARG A 56 1.40 -1.87 -7.05
C ARG A 56 1.06 -2.41 -5.66
N ALA A 57 1.72 -1.86 -4.65
CA ALA A 57 1.30 -1.99 -3.26
C ALA A 57 1.26 -0.60 -2.63
N ILE A 58 0.39 -0.43 -1.63
CA ILE A 58 0.42 0.71 -0.72
C ILE A 58 0.12 0.21 0.67
N ILE A 59 0.91 0.65 1.64
CA ILE A 59 0.67 0.39 3.05
C ILE A 59 0.51 1.70 3.79
N ASP A 60 -0.34 1.67 4.80
CA ASP A 60 -0.48 2.72 5.79
C ASP A 60 -0.75 2.07 7.14
N GLU A 61 -0.42 2.78 8.19
CA GLU A 61 -0.64 2.31 9.55
C GLU A 61 -1.39 3.35 10.35
N TYR A 62 -2.46 2.90 11.00
CA TYR A 62 -3.34 3.74 11.78
C TYR A 62 -3.08 3.54 13.26
N GLN A 63 -2.89 4.65 13.96
CA GLN A 63 -2.63 4.69 15.38
C GLN A 63 -3.42 5.83 16.03
N PHE A 64 -3.81 5.67 17.29
CA PHE A 64 -4.28 6.80 18.09
C PHE A 64 -3.13 7.75 18.43
N LEU A 65 -3.16 8.96 17.87
CA LEU A 65 -2.14 10.01 18.05
C LEU A 65 -2.74 11.24 18.77
N PRO A 66 -1.91 12.13 19.37
CA PRO A 66 -2.41 13.30 20.08
C PRO A 66 -3.17 14.24 19.14
N LYS A 67 -4.44 14.51 19.45
CA LYS A 67 -5.36 15.29 18.60
C LYS A 67 -4.81 16.67 18.21
N ALA A 68 -4.08 17.31 19.13
CA ALA A 68 -3.52 18.64 18.93
C ALA A 68 -2.34 18.68 17.94
N GLU A 69 -1.74 17.54 17.60
CA GLU A 69 -0.49 17.47 16.84
C GLU A 69 -0.64 16.81 15.46
N VAL A 70 -1.79 16.19 15.18
CA VAL A 70 -2.01 15.39 13.97
C VAL A 70 -3.36 15.64 13.32
N THR A 71 -3.45 15.30 12.04
CA THR A 71 -4.73 15.19 11.32
C THR A 71 -5.29 13.78 11.54
N GLY A 72 -6.48 13.71 12.15
CA GLY A 72 -7.22 12.46 12.31
C GLY A 72 -7.83 11.95 11.01
N VAL A 73 -8.40 10.74 11.04
CA VAL A 73 -9.24 10.23 9.95
C VAL A 73 -10.45 11.13 9.71
N PRO A 74 -11.08 11.10 8.52
CA PRO A 74 -12.24 11.93 8.23
C PRO A 74 -13.32 11.85 9.32
N ASN A 75 -13.95 12.99 9.61
CA ASN A 75 -14.98 13.18 10.65
C ASN A 75 -14.46 13.13 12.10
N SER A 76 -13.14 13.23 12.33
CA SER A 76 -12.56 13.28 13.68
C SER A 76 -12.72 14.66 14.36
N GLU A 77 -12.98 15.69 13.57
CA GLU A 77 -13.17 17.07 13.98
C GLU A 77 -14.63 17.43 14.28
N ILE A 78 -15.58 16.62 13.81
CA ILE A 78 -17.02 16.87 13.95
C ILE A 78 -17.44 16.59 15.39
N GLU A 79 -18.14 17.55 16.00
CA GLU A 79 -18.76 17.37 17.32
C GLU A 79 -19.79 16.23 17.26
N ASN A 80 -19.70 15.27 18.19
CA ASN A 80 -20.46 14.02 18.16
C ASN A 80 -20.26 13.18 16.87
N GLY A 81 -19.14 13.39 16.18
CA GLY A 81 -18.72 12.61 15.01
C GLY A 81 -17.90 11.37 15.38
N LEU A 82 -17.12 10.86 14.41
CA LEU A 82 -16.40 9.59 14.53
C LEU A 82 -15.48 9.52 15.76
N ALA A 83 -14.83 10.64 16.12
CA ALA A 83 -13.93 10.65 17.27
C ALA A 83 -14.64 10.68 18.64
N ALA A 84 -15.95 10.94 18.69
CA ALA A 84 -16.71 10.98 19.94
C ALA A 84 -16.85 9.59 20.59
N ASP A 85 -16.75 8.51 19.81
CA ASP A 85 -16.82 7.14 20.30
C ASP A 85 -15.46 6.60 20.81
N PHE A 86 -14.40 7.41 20.75
CA PHE A 86 -13.08 7.00 21.23
C PHE A 86 -12.92 7.22 22.73
N ALA A 87 -12.29 6.24 23.40
CA ALA A 87 -12.16 6.23 24.85
C ALA A 87 -11.35 7.42 25.43
N ASN A 88 -10.47 8.03 24.63
CA ASN A 88 -9.67 9.17 25.06
C ASN A 88 -9.95 10.37 24.11
N PRO A 89 -10.58 11.46 24.60
CA PRO A 89 -10.95 12.61 23.78
C PRO A 89 -9.75 13.44 23.29
N ASP A 90 -8.58 13.28 23.91
CA ASP A 90 -7.34 13.97 23.51
C ASP A 90 -6.59 13.21 22.41
N ARG A 91 -7.14 12.08 21.94
CA ARG A 91 -6.54 11.26 20.88
C ARG A 91 -7.50 11.07 19.72
N VAL A 92 -6.92 10.99 18.52
CA VAL A 92 -7.64 10.68 17.29
C VAL A 92 -6.97 9.52 16.58
N LEU A 93 -7.76 8.66 15.94
CA LEU A 93 -7.21 7.67 15.02
C LEU A 93 -6.62 8.41 13.82
N ALA A 94 -5.36 8.15 13.49
CA ALA A 94 -4.63 8.90 12.48
C ALA A 94 -3.73 7.98 11.64
N SER A 95 -3.66 8.29 10.34
CA SER A 95 -2.73 7.67 9.38
C SER A 95 -1.31 8.13 9.66
N LYS A 96 -0.36 7.19 9.76
CA LYS A 96 1.07 7.51 9.83
C LYS A 96 1.60 8.04 8.51
N ARG A 97 1.04 7.59 7.38
CA ARG A 97 1.42 8.10 6.04
C ARG A 97 1.02 9.57 5.87
N LEU A 98 -0.20 9.94 6.27
CA LEU A 98 -0.67 11.33 6.24
C LEU A 98 0.09 12.21 7.24
N ASN A 99 0.40 11.67 8.42
CA ASN A 99 1.12 12.37 9.49
C ASN A 99 2.60 11.98 9.52
N SER A 100 3.22 11.81 8.35
CA SER A 100 4.59 11.28 8.23
C SER A 100 5.61 12.12 8.98
N ASP A 101 5.54 13.45 8.89
CA ASP A 101 6.49 14.34 9.56
C ASP A 101 6.44 14.17 11.09
N TYR A 102 5.23 14.18 11.66
CA TYR A 102 5.02 13.98 13.09
C TYR A 102 5.57 12.62 13.54
N TYR A 103 5.21 11.56 12.83
CA TYR A 103 5.60 10.21 13.23
C TYR A 103 7.11 9.97 13.04
N SER A 104 7.68 10.49 11.94
CA SER A 104 9.12 10.42 11.66
C SER A 104 9.94 11.17 12.71
N ASN A 105 9.44 12.31 13.22
CA ASN A 105 10.07 13.00 14.35
C ASN A 105 10.10 12.14 15.62
N ASN A 106 9.07 11.31 15.86
CA ASN A 106 9.08 10.37 16.98
C ASN A 106 10.03 9.19 16.73
N MET A 107 10.12 8.68 15.50
CA MET A 107 11.09 7.66 15.12
C MET A 107 12.54 8.16 15.22
N ALA A 108 12.80 9.41 14.87
CA ALA A 108 14.13 10.02 14.98
C ALA A 108 14.62 10.09 16.43
N LYS A 109 13.72 10.34 17.39
CA LYS A 109 14.03 10.26 18.84
C LYS A 109 14.43 8.84 19.27
N ALA A 110 13.97 7.82 18.53
CA ALA A 110 14.36 6.43 18.71
C ALA A 110 15.57 6.02 17.84
N GLY A 111 16.19 6.96 17.13
CA GLY A 111 17.40 6.75 16.34
C GLY A 111 17.18 6.46 14.85
N SER A 112 15.94 6.52 14.32
CA SER A 112 15.71 6.36 12.88
C SER A 112 16.25 7.56 12.10
N THR A 113 16.94 7.29 10.99
CA THR A 113 17.35 8.30 10.00
C THR A 113 16.45 8.31 8.76
N VAL A 114 15.51 7.37 8.67
CA VAL A 114 14.59 7.20 7.55
C VAL A 114 13.17 7.53 8.01
N SER A 115 12.45 8.33 7.21
CA SER A 115 11.06 8.71 7.51
C SER A 115 10.12 7.49 7.43
N ILE A 116 8.97 7.55 8.09
CA ILE A 116 7.98 6.47 8.00
C ILE A 116 7.48 6.28 6.56
N LEU A 117 7.30 7.37 5.81
CA LEU A 117 6.87 7.33 4.42
C LEU A 117 7.90 6.69 3.51
N ASP A 118 9.19 7.00 3.69
CA ASP A 118 10.27 6.42 2.88
C ASP A 118 10.42 4.91 3.18
N ASN A 119 10.28 4.53 4.46
CA ASN A 119 10.22 3.13 4.87
C ASN A 119 9.07 2.38 4.17
N PHE A 120 7.85 2.92 4.24
CA PHE A 120 6.70 2.31 3.56
C PHE A 120 6.92 2.23 2.05
N THR A 121 7.44 3.29 1.43
CA THR A 121 7.72 3.32 -0.01
C THR A 121 8.76 2.27 -0.41
N ALA A 122 9.81 2.05 0.39
CA ALA A 122 10.80 1.02 0.13
C ALA A 122 10.20 -0.40 0.20
N ILE A 123 9.34 -0.66 1.19
CA ILE A 123 8.62 -1.95 1.33
C ILE A 123 7.63 -2.16 0.18
N GLU A 124 6.87 -1.12 -0.17
CA GLU A 124 5.94 -1.12 -1.31
C GLU A 124 6.68 -1.43 -2.63
N ASN A 125 7.82 -0.80 -2.87
CA ASN A 125 8.61 -1.02 -4.08
C ASN A 125 9.29 -2.40 -4.12
N TYR A 126 9.66 -2.95 -2.97
CA TYR A 126 10.30 -4.27 -2.89
C TYR A 126 9.41 -5.39 -3.47
N VAL A 127 8.09 -5.29 -3.29
CA VAL A 127 7.15 -6.32 -3.75
C VAL A 127 6.76 -6.18 -5.23
N VAL A 128 6.93 -5.00 -5.83
CA VAL A 128 6.53 -4.75 -7.23
C VAL A 128 7.33 -5.65 -8.18
N GLY A 129 6.63 -6.28 -9.11
CA GLY A 129 7.18 -7.22 -10.09
C GLY A 129 7.31 -8.65 -9.58
N LYS A 130 7.04 -8.93 -8.30
CA LYS A 130 6.95 -10.29 -7.77
C LYS A 130 5.56 -10.86 -8.01
N THR A 131 5.48 -12.16 -8.24
CA THR A 131 4.24 -12.91 -8.13
C THR A 131 3.85 -13.10 -6.66
N VAL A 132 2.57 -13.36 -6.41
CA VAL A 132 2.06 -13.70 -5.07
C VAL A 132 2.81 -14.91 -4.47
N ALA A 133 3.06 -15.93 -5.29
CA ALA A 133 3.76 -17.15 -4.85
C ALA A 133 5.24 -16.90 -4.53
N GLU A 134 5.92 -16.06 -5.31
CA GLU A 134 7.32 -15.67 -5.01
C GLU A 134 7.41 -14.90 -3.69
N LEU A 135 6.52 -13.93 -3.46
CA LEU A 135 6.49 -13.18 -2.19
C LEU A 135 6.24 -14.12 -1.00
N GLU A 136 5.27 -15.03 -1.12
CA GLU A 136 4.99 -16.04 -0.10
C GLU A 136 6.19 -16.96 0.16
N SER A 137 6.87 -17.41 -0.90
CA SER A 137 8.06 -18.25 -0.75
C SER A 137 9.20 -17.51 -0.05
N ILE A 138 9.42 -16.23 -0.36
CA ILE A 138 10.43 -15.39 0.30
C ILE A 138 10.11 -15.28 1.78
N LEU A 139 8.87 -14.93 2.13
CA LEU A 139 8.45 -14.75 3.52
C LEU A 139 8.54 -16.04 4.34
N ASN A 140 8.19 -17.18 3.76
CA ASN A 140 8.28 -18.47 4.46
C ASN A 140 9.73 -18.97 4.63
N SER A 141 10.66 -18.51 3.79
CA SER A 141 12.05 -19.01 3.78
C SER A 141 13.03 -18.12 4.53
N ASN A 142 12.60 -16.94 5.01
CA ASN A 142 13.45 -15.96 5.67
C ASN A 142 12.95 -15.67 7.08
N SER A 143 13.87 -15.31 7.98
CA SER A 143 13.49 -14.80 9.30
C SER A 143 13.03 -13.35 9.20
N LYS A 144 12.40 -12.86 10.27
CA LYS A 144 11.97 -11.46 10.34
C LYS A 144 13.13 -10.49 10.19
N GLU A 145 14.25 -10.81 10.84
CA GLU A 145 15.49 -10.01 10.81
C GLU A 145 16.09 -10.00 9.40
N ALA A 146 16.11 -11.15 8.72
CA ALA A 146 16.60 -11.23 7.35
C ALA A 146 15.77 -10.36 6.37
N MET A 147 14.46 -10.20 6.64
CA MET A 147 13.63 -9.32 5.81
C MET A 147 13.93 -7.84 5.97
N VAL A 148 14.44 -7.40 7.13
CA VAL A 148 14.91 -6.02 7.31
C VAL A 148 16.08 -5.74 6.37
N ASP A 149 17.03 -6.67 6.28
CA ASP A 149 18.21 -6.53 5.41
C ASP A 149 17.87 -6.67 3.92
N ALA A 150 16.85 -7.46 3.59
CA ALA A 150 16.43 -7.71 2.21
C ALA A 150 15.78 -6.49 1.53
N VAL A 151 15.13 -5.61 2.30
CA VAL A 151 14.41 -4.44 1.77
C VAL A 151 15.31 -3.22 1.83
N THR A 152 16.06 -2.99 0.75
CA THR A 152 16.93 -1.82 0.65
C THR A 152 16.12 -0.52 0.79
N GLY A 153 16.54 0.33 1.72
CA GLY A 153 15.90 1.62 1.99
C GLY A 153 14.86 1.59 3.12
N ALA A 154 14.48 0.40 3.61
CA ALA A 154 13.71 0.27 4.84
C ALA A 154 14.62 -0.03 6.03
N THR A 155 14.28 0.54 7.19
CA THR A 155 14.96 0.36 8.49
C THR A 155 14.00 -0.08 9.59
N LEU A 156 12.72 -0.32 9.28
CA LEU A 156 11.74 -0.82 10.24
C LEU A 156 12.04 -2.27 10.61
N VAL A 157 12.16 -2.54 11.90
CA VAL A 157 12.33 -3.91 12.42
C VAL A 157 11.14 -4.82 12.08
N ASP A 158 9.96 -4.23 11.87
CA ASP A 158 8.73 -4.95 11.53
C ASP A 158 8.50 -5.10 10.01
N THR A 159 9.54 -4.93 9.19
CA THR A 159 9.47 -5.06 7.72
C THR A 159 8.79 -6.36 7.27
N ASP A 160 9.10 -7.49 7.91
CA ASP A 160 8.42 -8.78 7.68
C ASP A 160 6.89 -8.67 7.85
N GLY A 161 6.43 -8.03 8.92
CA GLY A 161 5.00 -7.88 9.21
C GLY A 161 4.26 -7.09 8.13
N TYR A 162 4.89 -6.05 7.58
CA TYR A 162 4.31 -5.25 6.49
C TYR A 162 4.25 -6.03 5.17
N LEU A 163 5.26 -6.85 4.89
CA LEU A 163 5.27 -7.73 3.73
C LEU A 163 4.20 -8.83 3.85
N TRP A 164 3.95 -9.36 5.04
CA TRP A 164 2.81 -10.25 5.31
C TRP A 164 1.46 -9.56 5.11
N ALA A 165 1.33 -8.29 5.52
CA ALA A 165 0.12 -7.51 5.26
C ALA A 165 -0.14 -7.34 3.75
N ILE A 166 0.92 -7.08 2.98
CA ILE A 166 0.86 -7.00 1.52
C ILE A 166 0.47 -8.36 0.91
N LEU A 167 1.08 -9.47 1.36
CA LEU A 167 0.73 -10.81 0.88
C LEU A 167 -0.74 -11.15 1.18
N ALA A 168 -1.22 -10.81 2.37
CA ALA A 168 -2.62 -10.99 2.74
C ALA A 168 -3.56 -10.18 1.84
N ALA A 169 -3.21 -8.92 1.53
CA ALA A 169 -3.97 -8.10 0.60
C ALA A 169 -3.97 -8.72 -0.80
N ALA A 170 -2.81 -9.17 -1.31
CA ALA A 170 -2.70 -9.81 -2.61
C ALA A 170 -3.58 -11.07 -2.73
N LYS A 171 -3.64 -11.89 -1.67
CA LYS A 171 -4.50 -13.08 -1.61
C LYS A 171 -6.00 -12.76 -1.56
N ASN A 172 -6.36 -11.55 -1.14
CA ASN A 172 -7.74 -11.05 -1.13
C ASN A 172 -8.14 -10.36 -2.43
N ALA A 173 -7.25 -10.23 -3.42
CA ALA A 173 -7.53 -9.52 -4.66
C ALA A 173 -8.58 -10.25 -5.50
N ASN A 174 -9.61 -9.51 -5.93
CA ASN A 174 -10.71 -10.00 -6.76
C ASN A 174 -10.93 -9.16 -8.01
#